data_AF-A0A3B9J879-F1
#
_entry.id   AF-A0A3B9J879-F1
#
_cell.length_a   1.000
_cell.length_b   1.000
_cell.length_c   1.000
_cell.angle_alpha   90.00
_cell.angle_beta   90.00
_cell.angle_gamma   90.00
#
_symmetry.space_group_name_H-M   'P 1'
#
loop_
_entity.id
_entity.type
_entity.pdbx_description
1 polymer ?
#
loop_
_entity_poly.entity_id
_entity_poly.type
_entity_poly.pdbx_seq_one_letter_code
_entity_poly.pdbx_strand_id
1 'polypeptide(L)'
;MVKPVSPNIINQLQRINHLRWLFVGVFVLVTRFSLESSDWFSVLALPVGAAIFVLLVFEWLHHHLAHSNGKYFGQHAITILLFGQVVLDIGFITFGIGATGGSYSLLPLVYVLYFGALESFFSPFAFLAFNALAILSYIGILFVQAWGWLPPSPPIGLQFSNKPYYEFMLLVLVLNVVLAMLRSRKNNQQRWKIEFDNAFLTNLNLLSRTAIDDINDKMAFIGLADKIKTLLEADNIYLTHWDEDSERVISLAADSTIHEFYMKLPPTPRYENTFTRSVKQAGRLVLAENVFCSPYISPRVAGHFSARSVLAAPLFGKPENRFMGAL
;
A
#
# COMPACT_ATOMS: atom_id res chain seq x y z
N MET A 1 22.95 -14.49 4.74
CA MET A 1 22.64 -13.40 5.68
C MET A 1 21.13 -13.27 5.77
N VAL A 2 20.55 -13.40 6.97
CA VAL A 2 19.10 -13.25 7.19
C VAL A 2 18.78 -11.75 7.20
N LYS A 3 17.85 -11.29 6.36
CA LYS A 3 17.41 -9.89 6.39
C LYS A 3 16.72 -9.60 7.74
N PRO A 4 17.07 -8.51 8.43
CA PRO A 4 16.40 -8.14 9.67
C PRO A 4 14.90 -7.93 9.41
N VAL A 5 14.07 -8.38 10.35
CA VAL A 5 12.62 -8.25 10.27
C VAL A 5 12.24 -6.77 10.30
N SER A 6 11.36 -6.35 9.40
CA SER A 6 10.87 -4.96 9.39
C SER A 6 10.12 -4.65 10.69
N PRO A 7 10.39 -3.51 11.35
CA PRO A 7 9.68 -3.11 12.58
C PRO A 7 8.16 -2.98 12.37
N ASN A 8 7.71 -2.74 11.14
CA ASN A 8 6.29 -2.73 10.81
C ASN A 8 5.61 -4.09 11.04
N ILE A 9 6.30 -5.20 10.81
CA ILE A 9 5.75 -6.55 10.98
C ILE A 9 5.55 -6.85 12.47
N ILE A 10 6.48 -6.43 13.32
CA ILE A 10 6.39 -6.60 14.78
C ILE A 10 5.19 -5.81 15.33
N ASN A 11 5.03 -4.56 14.89
CA ASN A 11 3.89 -3.73 15.28
C ASN A 11 2.54 -4.31 14.80
N GLN A 12 2.50 -4.87 13.58
CA GLN A 12 1.29 -5.56 13.09
C GLN A 12 0.93 -6.75 13.97
N LEU A 13 1.92 -7.55 14.33
CA LEU A 13 1.76 -8.76 15.11
C LEU A 13 1.28 -8.46 16.55
N GLN A 14 1.77 -7.39 17.17
CA GLN A 14 1.24 -6.90 18.45
C GLN A 14 -0.23 -6.46 18.35
N ARG A 15 -0.60 -5.75 17.28
CA ARG A 15 -2.00 -5.31 17.07
C ARG A 15 -2.94 -6.50 16.85
N ILE A 16 -2.51 -7.52 16.10
CA ILE A 16 -3.29 -8.76 15.91
C ILE A 16 -3.47 -9.47 17.26
N ASN A 17 -2.41 -9.56 18.07
CA ASN A 17 -2.52 -10.21 19.39
C ASN A 17 -3.48 -9.46 20.33
N HIS A 18 -3.47 -8.13 20.32
CA HIS A 18 -4.43 -7.34 21.10
C HIS A 18 -5.88 -7.55 20.63
N LEU A 19 -6.11 -7.55 19.32
CA LEU A 19 -7.42 -7.84 18.74
C LEU A 19 -7.92 -9.24 19.15
N ARG A 20 -7.01 -10.22 19.16
CA ARG A 20 -7.31 -11.59 19.59
C ARG A 20 -7.71 -11.66 21.05
N TRP A 21 -7.01 -10.98 21.95
CA TRP A 21 -7.39 -10.96 23.36
C TRP A 21 -8.78 -10.36 23.60
N LEU A 22 -9.12 -9.30 22.87
CA LEU A 22 -10.49 -8.77 22.84
C LEU A 22 -11.49 -9.84 22.37
N PHE A 23 -11.16 -10.57 21.30
CA PHE A 23 -12.00 -11.63 20.77
C PHE A 23 -12.20 -12.78 21.78
N VAL A 24 -11.11 -13.27 22.38
CA VAL A 24 -11.16 -14.32 23.41
C VAL A 24 -12.01 -13.88 24.60
N GLY A 25 -11.89 -12.62 25.02
CA GLY A 25 -12.74 -12.04 26.06
C GLY A 25 -14.22 -12.11 25.69
N VAL A 26 -14.59 -11.67 24.49
CA VAL A 26 -15.98 -11.75 23.99
C VAL A 26 -16.45 -13.21 23.89
N PHE A 27 -15.61 -14.10 23.38
CA PHE A 27 -15.92 -15.53 23.26
C PHE A 27 -16.20 -16.17 24.61
N VAL A 28 -15.35 -15.93 25.61
CA VAL A 28 -15.54 -16.42 26.99
C VAL A 28 -16.83 -15.84 27.59
N LEU A 29 -17.14 -14.57 27.32
CA LEU A 29 -18.36 -13.94 27.83
C LEU A 29 -19.62 -14.56 27.21
N VAL A 30 -19.63 -14.76 25.88
CA VAL A 30 -20.73 -15.40 25.15
C VAL A 30 -20.91 -16.85 25.59
N THR A 31 -19.82 -17.62 25.66
CA THR A 31 -19.88 -19.02 26.09
C THR A 31 -20.33 -19.15 27.54
N ARG A 32 -19.84 -18.30 28.46
CA ARG A 32 -20.32 -18.28 29.85
C ARG A 32 -21.81 -17.99 29.93
N PHE A 33 -22.28 -16.94 29.24
CA PHE A 33 -23.70 -16.58 29.22
C PHE A 33 -24.56 -17.70 28.63
N SER A 34 -24.08 -18.37 27.59
CA SER A 34 -24.77 -19.51 26.97
C SER A 34 -24.74 -20.79 27.80
N LEU A 35 -23.80 -20.96 28.74
CA LEU A 35 -23.62 -22.22 29.48
C LEU A 35 -24.12 -22.17 30.93
N GLU A 36 -24.50 -21.00 31.44
CA GLU A 36 -24.92 -20.78 32.83
C GLU A 36 -26.17 -21.61 33.23
N SER A 37 -26.89 -22.19 32.27
CA SER A 37 -28.08 -23.02 32.51
C SER A 37 -27.86 -24.53 32.37
N SER A 38 -26.64 -25.06 32.17
CA SER A 38 -26.45 -26.51 31.97
C SER A 38 -25.14 -27.09 32.50
N ASP A 39 -25.19 -28.36 32.95
CA ASP A 39 -24.04 -29.15 33.45
C ASP A 39 -22.90 -29.38 32.43
N TRP A 40 -23.07 -28.90 31.19
CA TRP A 40 -22.08 -28.96 30.11
C TRP A 40 -20.79 -28.19 30.40
N PHE A 41 -20.74 -27.39 31.45
CA PHE A 41 -19.54 -26.66 31.86
C PHE A 41 -18.34 -27.60 32.06
N SER A 42 -18.55 -28.79 32.61
CA SER A 42 -17.52 -29.81 32.82
C SER A 42 -16.99 -30.42 31.52
N VAL A 43 -17.87 -30.61 30.52
CA VAL A 43 -17.52 -31.19 29.21
C VAL A 43 -16.78 -30.17 28.34
N LEU A 44 -17.12 -28.88 28.46
CA LEU A 44 -16.50 -27.81 27.67
C LEU A 44 -15.22 -27.23 28.31
N ALA A 45 -14.98 -27.45 29.60
CA ALA A 45 -13.78 -26.98 30.29
C ALA A 45 -12.48 -27.52 29.66
N LEU A 46 -12.48 -28.77 29.19
CA LEU A 46 -11.33 -29.42 28.54
C LEU A 46 -10.94 -28.78 27.20
N PRO A 47 -11.83 -28.65 26.21
CA PRO A 47 -11.49 -28.01 24.93
C PRO A 47 -11.22 -26.51 25.07
N VAL A 48 -11.92 -25.80 25.97
CA VAL A 48 -11.65 -24.40 26.25
C VAL A 48 -10.28 -24.23 26.92
N GLY A 49 -9.93 -25.09 27.88
CA GLY A 49 -8.61 -25.12 28.50
C GLY A 49 -7.48 -25.40 27.51
N ALA A 50 -7.67 -26.37 26.61
CA ALA A 50 -6.72 -26.68 25.54
C ALA A 50 -6.53 -25.48 24.59
N ALA A 51 -7.61 -24.78 24.23
CA ALA A 51 -7.53 -23.60 23.38
C ALA A 51 -6.82 -22.44 24.07
N ILE A 52 -7.12 -22.16 25.34
CA ILE A 52 -6.42 -21.15 26.14
C ILE A 52 -4.92 -21.50 26.21
N PHE A 53 -4.58 -22.77 26.43
CA PHE A 53 -3.19 -23.21 26.44
C PHE A 53 -2.49 -22.94 25.11
N VAL A 54 -3.11 -23.28 23.98
CA VAL A 54 -2.58 -22.97 22.65
C VAL A 54 -2.39 -21.46 22.46
N LEU A 55 -3.37 -20.65 22.85
CA LEU A 55 -3.27 -19.19 22.77
C LEU A 55 -2.10 -18.62 23.58
N LEU A 56 -1.88 -19.16 24.79
CA LEU A 56 -0.76 -18.81 25.66
C LEU A 56 0.59 -19.24 25.07
N VAL A 57 0.67 -20.42 24.45
CA VAL A 57 1.89 -20.87 23.75
C VAL A 57 2.23 -19.92 22.61
N PHE A 58 1.25 -19.49 21.82
CA PHE A 58 1.45 -18.50 20.75
C PHE A 58 1.87 -17.14 21.30
N GLU A 59 1.31 -16.71 22.42
CA GLU A 59 1.71 -15.45 23.05
C GLU A 59 3.13 -15.51 23.62
N TRP A 60 3.50 -16.62 24.25
CA TRP A 60 4.87 -16.86 24.69
C TRP A 60 5.84 -16.81 23.49
N LEU A 61 5.50 -17.47 22.38
CA LEU A 61 6.26 -17.42 21.13
C LEU A 61 6.38 -15.99 20.60
N HIS A 62 5.29 -15.22 20.60
CA HIS A 62 5.29 -13.81 20.18
C HIS A 62 6.17 -12.94 21.07
N HIS A 63 6.08 -13.11 22.38
CA HIS A 63 6.90 -12.37 23.33
C HIS A 63 8.38 -12.69 23.15
N HIS A 64 8.71 -13.98 22.92
CA HIS A 64 10.06 -14.42 22.63
C HIS A 64 10.59 -13.88 21.30
N LEU A 65 9.75 -13.86 20.26
CA LEU A 65 10.08 -13.27 18.95
C LEU A 65 10.32 -11.75 19.06
N ALA A 66 9.49 -11.04 19.81
CA ALA A 66 9.66 -9.61 20.05
C ALA A 66 10.95 -9.31 20.81
N HIS A 67 11.26 -10.06 21.88
CA HIS A 67 12.49 -9.88 22.66
C HIS A 67 13.76 -10.20 21.88
N SER A 68 13.70 -11.18 20.97
CA SER A 68 14.85 -11.56 20.14
C SER A 68 15.16 -10.58 19.00
N ASN A 69 14.40 -9.47 18.87
CA ASN A 69 14.51 -8.49 17.79
C ASN A 69 14.49 -9.13 16.38
N GLY A 70 13.83 -10.30 16.24
CA GLY A 70 13.80 -11.05 14.98
C GLY A 70 15.17 -11.51 14.48
N LYS A 71 16.23 -11.47 15.30
CA LYS A 71 17.59 -11.84 14.86
C LYS A 71 17.71 -13.31 14.46
N TYR A 72 16.90 -14.17 15.07
CA TYR A 72 16.98 -15.62 14.87
C TYR A 72 15.91 -16.18 13.94
N PHE A 73 14.81 -15.44 13.72
CA PHE A 73 13.70 -15.90 12.92
C PHE A 73 13.61 -15.11 11.61
N GLY A 74 13.73 -15.83 10.50
CA GLY A 74 13.49 -15.25 9.18
C GLY A 74 12.05 -14.77 9.04
N GLN A 75 11.83 -13.76 8.19
CA GLN A 75 10.51 -13.19 7.88
C GLN A 75 9.47 -14.27 7.54
N HIS A 76 9.88 -15.34 6.84
CA HIS A 76 9.01 -16.47 6.51
C HIS A 76 8.44 -17.19 7.73
N ALA A 77 9.23 -17.37 8.79
CA ALA A 77 8.76 -18.07 9.99
C ALA A 77 7.70 -17.27 10.75
N ILE A 78 7.86 -15.95 10.80
CA ILE A 78 6.86 -15.04 11.39
C ILE A 78 5.57 -15.08 10.58
N THR A 79 5.66 -15.07 9.25
CA THR A 79 4.51 -15.23 8.38
C THR A 79 3.81 -16.56 8.63
N ILE A 80 4.54 -17.69 8.65
CA ILE A 80 3.96 -19.01 8.92
C ILE A 80 3.25 -19.03 10.28
N LEU A 81 3.85 -18.42 11.30
CA LEU A 81 3.26 -18.36 12.64
C LEU A 81 1.96 -17.54 12.65
N LEU A 82 1.93 -16.40 11.97
CA LEU A 82 0.70 -15.60 11.80
C LEU A 82 -0.39 -16.39 11.05
N PHE A 83 -0.04 -17.10 9.98
CA PHE A 83 -0.99 -17.93 9.24
C PHE A 83 -1.53 -19.08 10.09
N GLY A 84 -0.64 -19.81 10.78
CA GLY A 84 -1.01 -20.90 11.67
C GLY A 84 -1.94 -20.43 12.79
N GLN A 85 -1.69 -19.24 13.33
CA GLN A 85 -2.56 -18.64 14.33
C GLN A 85 -3.96 -18.37 13.80
N VAL A 86 -4.12 -17.75 12.62
CA VAL A 86 -5.45 -17.48 12.05
C VAL A 86 -6.21 -18.77 11.76
N VAL A 87 -5.53 -19.82 11.29
CA VAL A 87 -6.13 -21.14 11.09
C VAL A 87 -6.64 -21.74 12.41
N LEU A 88 -5.85 -21.61 13.48
CA LEU A 88 -6.28 -22.06 14.81
C LEU A 88 -7.47 -21.25 15.33
N ASP A 89 -7.47 -19.93 15.14
CA ASP A 89 -8.60 -19.07 15.51
C ASP A 89 -9.86 -19.50 14.76
N ILE A 90 -9.78 -19.76 13.45
CA ILE A 90 -10.91 -20.30 12.66
C ILE A 90 -11.41 -21.61 13.26
N GLY A 91 -10.50 -22.55 13.55
CA GLY A 91 -10.85 -23.84 14.14
C GLY A 91 -11.56 -23.68 15.49
N PHE A 92 -11.04 -22.80 16.35
CA PHE A 92 -11.61 -22.53 17.67
C PHE A 92 -13.02 -21.92 17.59
N ILE A 93 -13.20 -20.93 16.73
CA ILE A 93 -14.51 -20.30 16.53
C ILE A 93 -15.51 -21.30 15.96
N THR A 94 -15.07 -22.08 14.98
CA THR A 94 -15.92 -23.10 14.34
C THR A 94 -16.35 -24.14 15.38
N PHE A 95 -15.42 -24.65 16.18
CA PHE A 95 -15.73 -25.54 17.31
C PHE A 95 -16.72 -24.90 18.29
N GLY A 96 -16.49 -23.64 18.68
CA GLY A 96 -17.38 -22.89 19.56
C GLY A 96 -18.80 -22.76 19.01
N ILE A 97 -18.96 -22.53 17.70
CA ILE A 97 -20.26 -22.51 17.02
C ILE A 97 -20.98 -23.85 17.24
N GLY A 98 -20.30 -24.97 16.97
CA GLY A 98 -20.86 -26.31 17.20
C GLY A 98 -21.27 -26.56 18.65
N ALA A 99 -20.46 -26.08 19.61
CA ALA A 99 -20.69 -26.25 21.03
C ALA A 99 -21.85 -25.38 21.59
N THR A 100 -22.12 -24.22 21.00
CA THR A 100 -23.05 -23.20 21.55
C THR A 100 -24.41 -23.15 20.83
N GLY A 101 -24.88 -24.26 20.28
CA GLY A 101 -26.16 -24.35 19.57
C GLY A 101 -26.03 -24.43 18.05
N GLY A 102 -24.83 -24.68 17.53
CA GLY A 102 -24.57 -24.85 16.11
C GLY A 102 -24.99 -23.63 15.30
N SER A 103 -25.95 -23.84 14.41
CA SER A 103 -26.51 -22.80 13.58
C SER A 103 -27.21 -21.67 14.33
N TYR A 104 -27.68 -21.87 15.57
CA TYR A 104 -28.33 -20.80 16.35
C TYR A 104 -27.35 -19.97 17.17
N SER A 105 -26.06 -20.29 17.11
CA SER A 105 -25.03 -19.55 17.83
C SER A 105 -24.91 -18.11 17.29
N LEU A 106 -24.61 -17.16 18.19
CA LEU A 106 -24.20 -15.80 17.84
C LEU A 106 -22.74 -15.73 17.39
N LEU A 107 -21.95 -16.77 17.63
CA LEU A 107 -20.52 -16.80 17.30
C LEU A 107 -20.19 -16.57 15.82
N PRO A 108 -20.99 -16.97 14.82
CA PRO A 108 -20.65 -16.64 13.45
C PRO A 108 -20.82 -15.14 13.12
N LEU A 109 -21.54 -14.36 13.93
CA LEU A 109 -21.53 -12.90 13.83
C LEU A 109 -20.25 -12.30 14.43
N VAL A 110 -19.79 -12.84 15.56
CA VAL A 110 -18.48 -12.49 16.13
C VAL A 110 -17.35 -12.83 15.14
N TYR A 111 -17.49 -13.95 14.43
CA TYR A 111 -16.60 -14.37 13.35
C TYR A 111 -16.52 -13.33 12.23
N VAL A 112 -17.67 -12.85 11.73
CA VAL A 112 -17.74 -11.81 10.69
C VAL A 112 -17.01 -10.54 11.11
N LEU A 113 -17.20 -10.09 12.35
CA LEU A 113 -16.53 -8.91 12.90
C LEU A 113 -15.02 -9.13 13.05
N TYR A 114 -14.61 -10.30 13.56
CA TYR A 114 -13.20 -10.65 13.71
C TYR A 114 -12.48 -10.66 12.35
N PHE A 115 -13.08 -11.30 11.35
CA PHE A 115 -12.53 -11.33 10.00
C PHE A 115 -12.50 -9.96 9.34
N GLY A 116 -13.55 -9.14 9.53
CA GLY A 116 -13.52 -7.76 9.06
C GLY A 116 -12.34 -6.95 9.62
N ALA A 117 -11.93 -7.21 10.85
CA ALA A 117 -10.74 -6.59 11.44
C ALA A 117 -9.42 -7.18 10.91
N LEU A 118 -9.38 -8.50 10.67
CA LEU A 118 -8.21 -9.18 10.09
C LEU A 118 -7.89 -8.73 8.66
N GLU A 119 -8.87 -8.23 7.90
CA GLU A 119 -8.68 -7.71 6.53
C GLU A 119 -7.54 -6.70 6.42
N SER A 120 -7.34 -5.88 7.47
CA SER A 120 -6.30 -4.84 7.49
C SER A 120 -4.86 -5.37 7.56
N PHE A 121 -4.69 -6.64 7.92
CA PHE A 121 -3.39 -7.24 8.21
C PHE A 121 -2.89 -8.20 7.12
N PHE A 122 -3.80 -8.81 6.36
CA PHE A 122 -3.46 -9.86 5.40
C PHE A 122 -3.53 -9.37 3.96
N SER A 123 -2.84 -10.09 3.06
CA SER A 123 -3.02 -9.86 1.64
C SER A 123 -4.45 -10.23 1.22
N PRO A 124 -5.00 -9.63 0.16
CA PRO A 124 -6.36 -9.93 -0.30
C PRO A 124 -6.58 -11.42 -0.58
N PHE A 125 -5.57 -12.09 -1.13
CA PHE A 125 -5.61 -13.53 -1.42
C PHE A 125 -5.59 -14.40 -0.16
N ALA A 126 -4.73 -14.08 0.81
CA ALA A 126 -4.69 -14.79 2.09
C ALA A 126 -6.01 -14.62 2.84
N PHE A 127 -6.53 -13.40 2.87
CA PHE A 127 -7.83 -13.10 3.47
C PHE A 127 -8.98 -13.87 2.81
N LEU A 128 -9.01 -13.93 1.48
CA LEU A 128 -9.98 -14.73 0.74
C LEU A 128 -9.89 -16.22 1.12
N ALA A 129 -8.66 -16.77 1.16
CA ALA A 129 -8.42 -18.16 1.52
C ALA A 129 -8.90 -18.48 2.94
N PHE A 130 -8.66 -17.60 3.91
CA PHE A 130 -9.11 -17.78 5.28
C PHE A 130 -10.63 -17.71 5.42
N ASN A 131 -11.31 -16.78 4.74
CA ASN A 131 -12.77 -16.74 4.71
C ASN A 131 -13.35 -18.01 4.08
N ALA A 132 -12.78 -18.47 2.97
CA ALA A 132 -13.20 -19.71 2.32
C ALA A 132 -13.04 -20.91 3.26
N LEU A 133 -11.88 -21.02 3.92
CA LEU A 133 -11.61 -22.07 4.90
C LEU A 133 -12.64 -22.09 6.02
N ALA A 134 -13.01 -20.93 6.55
CA ALA A 134 -13.97 -20.88 7.64
C ALA A 134 -15.41 -21.13 7.20
N ILE A 135 -15.83 -20.64 6.03
CA ILE A 135 -17.14 -20.97 5.45
C ILE A 135 -17.23 -22.49 5.25
N LEU A 136 -16.20 -23.12 4.69
CA LEU A 136 -16.14 -24.57 4.52
C LEU A 136 -16.17 -25.30 5.87
N SER A 137 -15.45 -24.81 6.87
CA SER A 137 -15.44 -25.38 8.22
C SER A 137 -16.81 -25.29 8.88
N TYR A 138 -17.50 -24.15 8.72
CA TYR A 138 -18.86 -23.94 9.22
C TYR A 138 -19.87 -24.87 8.55
N ILE A 139 -19.86 -24.96 7.21
CA ILE A 139 -20.69 -25.91 6.45
C ILE A 139 -20.41 -27.35 6.91
N GLY A 140 -19.14 -27.69 7.15
CA GLY A 140 -18.73 -28.99 7.66
C GLY A 140 -19.39 -29.32 9.00
N ILE A 141 -19.41 -28.40 9.96
CA ILE A 141 -20.09 -28.61 11.25
C ILE A 141 -21.59 -28.80 11.07
N LEU A 142 -22.24 -27.98 10.23
CA LEU A 142 -23.67 -28.14 9.96
C LEU A 142 -23.97 -29.53 9.37
N PHE A 143 -23.09 -30.03 8.49
CA PHE A 143 -23.23 -31.36 7.90
C PHE A 143 -23.07 -32.47 8.95
N VAL A 144 -22.05 -32.38 9.80
CA VAL A 144 -21.82 -33.33 10.92
C VAL A 144 -23.02 -33.36 11.87
N GLN A 145 -23.63 -32.21 12.16
CA GLN A 145 -24.85 -32.11 12.97
C GLN A 145 -26.07 -32.70 12.25
N ALA A 146 -26.25 -32.41 10.96
CA ALA A 146 -27.35 -32.95 10.16
C ALA A 146 -27.32 -34.48 10.08
N TRP A 147 -26.13 -35.08 10.13
CA TRP A 147 -25.92 -36.53 10.13
C TRP A 147 -26.01 -37.16 11.53
N GLY A 148 -26.26 -36.37 12.57
CA GLY A 148 -26.39 -36.84 13.95
C GLY A 148 -25.08 -37.29 14.60
N TRP A 149 -23.93 -37.03 13.96
CA TRP A 149 -22.62 -37.36 14.52
C TRP A 149 -22.24 -36.45 15.69
N LEU A 150 -22.80 -35.24 15.70
CA LEU A 150 -22.70 -34.31 16.81
C LEU A 150 -24.14 -33.98 17.26
N PRO A 151 -24.55 -34.31 18.50
CA PRO A 151 -25.88 -33.98 18.96
C PRO A 151 -26.06 -32.46 18.93
N PRO A 152 -27.17 -31.95 18.38
CA PRO A 152 -27.43 -30.52 18.44
C PRO A 152 -27.52 -30.15 19.91
N SER A 153 -26.66 -29.23 20.35
CA SER A 153 -26.84 -28.60 21.66
C SER A 153 -28.24 -27.96 21.66
N PRO A 154 -29.02 -28.14 22.75
CA PRO A 154 -30.32 -27.49 22.84
C PRO A 154 -30.12 -26.00 22.57
N PRO A 155 -30.98 -25.34 21.79
CA PRO A 155 -30.82 -23.92 21.51
C PRO A 155 -30.95 -23.14 22.82
N ILE A 156 -29.83 -22.65 23.36
CA ILE A 156 -29.82 -21.83 24.56
C ILE A 156 -29.92 -20.36 24.09
N GLY A 157 -31.15 -19.86 23.97
CA GLY A 157 -31.42 -18.48 23.55
C GLY A 157 -32.76 -18.27 22.85
N LEU A 158 -32.96 -17.06 22.31
CA LEU A 158 -34.12 -16.67 21.51
C LEU A 158 -34.36 -17.70 20.39
N GLN A 159 -35.43 -18.48 20.50
CA GLN A 159 -35.82 -19.43 19.47
C GLN A 159 -36.31 -18.67 18.24
N PHE A 160 -35.40 -18.38 17.31
CA PHE A 160 -35.76 -17.86 16.00
C PHE A 160 -36.32 -19.01 15.15
N SER A 161 -37.56 -18.87 14.69
CA SER A 161 -38.24 -19.84 13.83
C SER A 161 -37.36 -20.29 12.64
N ASN A 162 -37.33 -21.61 12.41
CA ASN A 162 -36.17 -22.42 11.97
C ASN A 162 -35.71 -22.34 10.50
N LYS A 163 -36.07 -21.31 9.71
CA LYS A 163 -35.61 -21.17 8.30
C LYS A 163 -34.95 -19.83 7.96
N PRO A 164 -35.54 -18.66 8.28
CA PRO A 164 -34.95 -17.38 7.89
C PRO A 164 -33.56 -17.10 8.48
N TYR A 165 -33.19 -17.71 9.62
CA TYR A 165 -31.91 -17.44 10.27
C TYR A 165 -30.69 -17.95 9.47
N TYR A 166 -30.79 -19.14 8.86
CA TYR A 166 -29.69 -19.73 8.08
C TYR A 166 -29.40 -18.94 6.81
N GLU A 167 -30.48 -18.58 6.09
CA GLU A 167 -30.41 -17.75 4.90
C GLU A 167 -29.84 -16.38 5.24
N PHE A 168 -30.24 -15.80 6.38
CA PHE A 168 -29.71 -14.54 6.86
C PHE A 168 -28.21 -14.62 7.18
N MET A 169 -27.76 -15.62 7.92
CA MET A 169 -26.34 -15.76 8.28
C MET A 169 -25.44 -16.01 7.08
N LEU A 170 -25.90 -16.83 6.13
CA LEU A 170 -25.18 -17.07 4.89
C LEU A 170 -25.11 -15.78 4.05
N LEU A 171 -26.19 -15.01 3.99
CA LEU A 171 -26.22 -13.70 3.35
C LEU A 171 -25.25 -12.72 4.02
N VAL A 172 -25.20 -12.66 5.36
CA VAL A 172 -24.24 -11.81 6.10
C VAL A 172 -22.80 -12.20 5.80
N LEU A 173 -22.49 -13.51 5.76
CA LEU A 173 -21.15 -14.00 5.41
C LEU A 173 -20.76 -13.63 3.98
N VAL A 174 -21.65 -13.85 3.02
CA VAL A 174 -21.42 -13.49 1.61
C VAL A 174 -21.25 -11.97 1.46
N LEU A 175 -22.10 -11.18 2.12
CA LEU A 175 -22.02 -9.73 2.11
C LEU A 175 -20.69 -9.24 2.69
N ASN A 176 -20.20 -9.86 3.77
CA ASN A 176 -18.90 -9.53 4.36
C ASN A 176 -17.74 -9.77 3.38
N VAL A 177 -17.75 -10.90 2.65
CA VAL A 177 -16.75 -11.20 1.63
C VAL A 177 -16.78 -10.16 0.51
N VAL A 178 -17.97 -9.77 0.05
CA VAL A 178 -18.14 -8.74 -0.99
C VAL A 178 -17.63 -7.38 -0.50
N LEU A 179 -18.00 -6.97 0.72
CA LEU A 179 -17.56 -5.71 1.31
C LEU A 179 -16.04 -5.67 1.49
N ALA A 180 -15.43 -6.77 1.94
CA ALA A 180 -13.98 -6.87 2.05
C ALA A 180 -13.29 -6.82 0.69
N MET A 181 -13.85 -7.44 -0.36
CA MET A 181 -13.31 -7.30 -1.72
C MET A 181 -13.37 -5.85 -2.22
N LEU A 182 -14.47 -5.16 -1.99
CA LEU A 182 -14.64 -3.76 -2.40
C LEU A 182 -13.67 -2.83 -1.65
N ARG A 183 -13.54 -3.03 -0.33
CA ARG A 183 -12.62 -2.25 0.52
C ARG A 183 -11.17 -2.52 0.16
N SER A 184 -10.80 -3.78 -0.05
CA SER A 184 -9.48 -4.20 -0.53
C SER A 184 -9.10 -3.52 -1.86
N ARG A 185 -10.03 -3.48 -2.83
CA ARG A 185 -9.81 -2.76 -4.10
C ARG A 185 -9.52 -1.27 -3.88
N LYS A 186 -10.31 -0.60 -3.03
CA LYS A 186 -10.13 0.82 -2.71
C LYS A 186 -8.80 1.09 -2.00
N ASN A 187 -8.43 0.26 -1.03
CA ASN A 187 -7.18 0.39 -0.29
C ASN A 187 -5.96 0.18 -1.20
N ASN A 188 -6.02 -0.77 -2.13
CA ASN A 188 -4.94 -1.00 -3.10
C ASN A 188 -4.75 0.23 -4.00
N GLN A 189 -5.83 0.85 -4.49
CA GLN A 189 -5.73 2.08 -5.28
C GLN A 189 -5.08 3.24 -4.50
N GLN A 190 -5.42 3.39 -3.21
CA GLN A 190 -4.81 4.41 -2.37
C GLN A 190 -3.32 4.17 -2.14
N ARG A 191 -2.91 2.91 -1.95
CA ARG A 191 -1.49 2.55 -1.80
C ARG A 191 -0.67 2.91 -3.03
N TRP A 192 -1.18 2.61 -4.23
CA TRP A 192 -0.51 2.99 -5.48
C TRP A 192 -0.28 4.50 -5.59
N LYS A 193 -1.27 5.30 -5.21
CA LYS A 193 -1.12 6.76 -5.21
C LYS A 193 -0.04 7.21 -4.22
N ILE A 194 -0.05 6.68 -3.00
CA ILE A 194 0.95 7.01 -1.97
C ILE A 194 2.36 6.60 -2.42
N GLU A 195 2.50 5.42 -3.01
CA GLU A 195 3.79 4.93 -3.51
C GLU A 195 4.30 5.78 -4.68
N PHE A 196 3.43 6.16 -5.61
CA PHE A 196 3.76 7.09 -6.69
C PHE A 196 4.19 8.46 -6.16
N ASP A 197 3.41 9.04 -5.23
CA ASP A 197 3.72 10.33 -4.61
C ASP A 197 5.05 10.27 -3.85
N ASN A 198 5.31 9.19 -3.10
CA ASN A 198 6.57 9.00 -2.37
C ASN A 198 7.77 8.81 -3.30
N ALA A 199 7.61 8.05 -4.38
CA ALA A 199 8.65 7.87 -5.38
C ALA A 199 8.98 9.21 -6.06
N PHE A 200 7.94 9.97 -6.43
CA PHE A 200 8.09 11.31 -7.00
C PHE A 200 8.81 12.26 -6.04
N LEU A 201 8.40 12.33 -4.77
CA LEU A 201 9.06 13.15 -3.75
C LEU A 201 10.51 12.74 -3.50
N THR A 202 10.80 11.43 -3.52
CA THR A 202 12.16 10.91 -3.37
C THR A 202 13.03 11.35 -4.55
N ASN A 203 12.52 11.25 -5.77
CA ASN A 203 13.21 11.69 -6.97
C ASN A 203 13.45 13.21 -6.96
N LEU A 204 12.45 14.00 -6.54
CA LEU A 204 12.60 15.45 -6.38
C LEU A 204 13.64 15.83 -5.33
N ASN A 205 13.67 15.13 -4.19
CA ASN A 205 14.64 15.38 -3.14
C ASN A 205 16.06 15.02 -3.63
N LEU A 206 16.20 13.90 -4.34
CA LEU A 206 17.47 13.50 -4.94
C LEU A 206 17.96 14.51 -5.99
N LEU A 207 17.06 15.00 -6.85
CA LEU A 207 17.34 16.09 -7.79
C LEU A 207 17.81 17.35 -7.06
N SER A 208 17.09 17.76 -6.02
CA SER A 208 17.41 18.96 -5.23
C SER A 208 18.77 18.86 -4.56
N ARG A 209 19.10 17.71 -3.95
CA ARG A 209 20.42 17.47 -3.36
C ARG A 209 21.53 17.52 -4.41
N THR A 210 21.31 16.87 -5.55
CA THR A 210 22.29 16.88 -6.66
C THR A 210 22.53 18.30 -7.18
N ALA A 211 21.49 19.12 -7.24
CA ALA A 211 21.61 20.51 -7.67
C ALA A 211 22.34 21.39 -6.63
N ILE A 212 22.25 21.07 -5.33
CA ILE A 212 22.86 21.86 -4.25
C ILE A 212 24.31 21.47 -4.00
N ASP A 213 24.62 20.17 -4.04
CA ASP A 213 25.94 19.65 -3.65
C ASP A 213 27.07 20.13 -4.59
N ASP A 214 26.73 20.60 -5.79
CA ASP A 214 27.70 20.75 -6.88
C ASP A 214 27.52 22.03 -7.72
N ILE A 215 26.97 23.11 -7.13
CA ILE A 215 26.63 24.38 -7.81
C ILE A 215 27.81 25.00 -8.60
N ASN A 216 29.06 24.72 -8.21
CA ASN A 216 30.24 25.26 -8.86
C ASN A 216 30.83 24.35 -9.96
N ASP A 217 30.38 23.11 -10.10
CA ASP A 217 30.84 22.20 -11.16
C ASP A 217 29.89 22.26 -12.35
N LYS A 218 30.45 22.51 -13.54
CA LYS A 218 29.68 22.43 -14.80
C LYS A 218 29.11 21.03 -15.02
N MET A 219 29.75 19.98 -14.49
CA MET A 219 29.27 18.61 -14.55
C MET A 219 27.97 18.40 -13.79
N ALA A 220 27.69 19.21 -12.76
CA ALA A 220 26.45 19.15 -12.00
C ALA A 220 25.21 19.40 -12.86
N PHE A 221 25.27 20.37 -13.78
CA PHE A 221 24.17 20.69 -14.68
C PHE A 221 23.94 19.61 -15.73
N ILE A 222 24.99 18.88 -16.13
CA ILE A 222 24.86 17.71 -17.02
C ILE A 222 24.14 16.58 -16.28
N GLY A 223 24.61 16.26 -15.07
CA GLY A 223 23.98 15.23 -14.23
C GLY A 223 22.53 15.58 -13.87
N LEU A 224 22.22 16.87 -13.71
CA LEU A 224 20.86 17.36 -13.54
C LEU A 224 20.02 17.14 -14.80
N ALA A 225 20.53 17.50 -15.98
CA ALA A 225 19.83 17.29 -17.26
C ALA A 225 19.55 15.80 -17.52
N ASP A 226 20.51 14.91 -17.26
CA ASP A 226 20.32 13.45 -17.38
C ASP A 226 19.23 12.93 -16.45
N LYS A 227 19.22 13.36 -15.18
CA LYS A 227 18.20 12.94 -14.21
C LYS A 227 16.82 13.44 -14.59
N ILE A 228 16.70 14.68 -15.07
CA ILE A 228 15.42 15.23 -15.53
C ILE A 228 14.94 14.51 -16.80
N LYS A 229 15.86 14.18 -17.71
CA LYS A 229 15.57 13.39 -18.92
C LYS A 229 14.94 12.05 -18.55
N THR A 230 15.54 11.33 -17.59
CA THR A 230 14.98 10.07 -17.09
C THR A 230 13.64 10.27 -16.40
N LEU A 231 13.48 11.33 -15.59
CA LEU A 231 12.23 11.58 -14.87
C LEU A 231 11.05 11.91 -15.79
N LEU A 232 11.30 12.66 -16.86
CA LEU A 232 10.29 13.08 -17.82
C LEU A 232 10.12 12.11 -19.00
N GLU A 233 10.91 11.03 -19.05
CA GLU A 233 10.98 10.11 -20.19
C GLU A 233 11.20 10.86 -21.52
N ALA A 234 11.98 11.93 -21.48
CA ALA A 234 12.23 12.77 -22.64
C ALA A 234 13.35 12.21 -23.53
N ASP A 235 13.24 12.40 -24.84
CA ASP A 235 14.30 12.01 -25.78
C ASP A 235 15.59 12.80 -25.53
N ASN A 236 15.47 14.09 -25.22
CA ASN A 236 16.58 15.01 -24.96
C ASN A 236 16.14 16.11 -23.97
N ILE A 237 17.08 16.64 -23.19
CA ILE A 237 16.86 17.79 -22.30
C ILE A 237 17.92 18.85 -22.56
N TYR A 238 17.49 20.12 -22.59
CA TYR A 238 18.35 21.28 -22.78
C TYR A 238 18.14 22.25 -21.63
N LEU A 239 19.22 22.73 -21.04
CA LEU A 239 19.23 23.75 -20.02
C LEU A 239 19.85 25.02 -20.61
N THR A 240 19.10 26.11 -20.50
CA THR A 240 19.53 27.44 -20.94
C THR A 240 19.65 28.38 -19.75
N HIS A 241 20.62 29.29 -19.83
CA HIS A 241 20.74 30.43 -18.95
C HIS A 241 20.33 31.70 -19.70
N TRP A 242 19.56 32.56 -19.02
CA TRP A 242 19.22 33.88 -19.51
C TRP A 242 20.18 34.92 -18.92
N ASP A 243 20.97 35.53 -19.79
CA ASP A 243 21.81 36.67 -19.45
C ASP A 243 21.00 37.97 -19.59
N GLU A 244 20.76 38.64 -18.47
CA GLU A 244 20.01 39.90 -18.45
C GLU A 244 20.78 41.08 -19.03
N ASP A 245 22.10 41.12 -18.88
CA ASP A 245 22.91 42.26 -19.32
C ASP A 245 23.02 42.29 -20.84
N SER A 246 23.20 41.12 -21.45
CA SER A 246 23.28 40.99 -22.91
C SER A 246 21.93 40.71 -23.59
N GLU A 247 20.89 40.39 -22.81
CA GLU A 247 19.61 39.87 -23.27
C GLU A 247 19.74 38.68 -24.24
N ARG A 248 20.61 37.73 -23.89
CA ARG A 248 20.89 36.54 -24.71
C ARG A 248 20.62 35.26 -23.97
N VAL A 249 20.34 34.23 -24.76
CA VAL A 249 20.23 32.85 -24.28
C VAL A 249 21.60 32.19 -24.42
N ILE A 250 22.08 31.63 -23.32
CA ILE A 250 23.35 30.92 -23.23
C ILE A 250 23.05 29.44 -22.99
N SER A 251 23.66 28.56 -23.77
CA SER A 251 23.63 27.11 -23.52
C SER A 251 24.31 26.82 -22.19
N LEU A 252 23.58 26.25 -21.22
CA LEU A 252 24.11 25.94 -19.90
C LEU A 252 24.54 24.47 -19.81
N ALA A 253 23.63 23.56 -20.17
CA ALA A 253 23.89 22.14 -20.27
C ALA A 253 22.84 21.47 -21.15
N ALA A 254 23.10 20.23 -21.53
CA ALA A 254 22.11 19.31 -22.07
C ALA A 254 22.43 17.93 -21.51
N ASP A 255 21.56 16.96 -21.76
CA ASP A 255 21.84 15.57 -21.39
C ASP A 255 23.13 15.07 -22.05
N SER A 256 23.76 14.10 -21.39
CA SER A 256 25.10 13.59 -21.71
C SER A 256 25.27 13.19 -23.18
N THR A 257 24.21 12.74 -23.85
CA THR A 257 24.28 12.26 -25.23
C THR A 257 24.49 13.37 -26.26
N ILE A 258 24.09 14.60 -25.93
CA ILE A 258 24.08 15.74 -26.85
C ILE A 258 24.80 16.98 -26.29
N HIS A 259 25.29 16.92 -25.05
CA HIS A 259 25.92 18.02 -24.34
C HIS A 259 27.01 18.72 -25.16
N GLU A 260 27.98 17.96 -25.69
CA GLU A 260 29.11 18.54 -26.42
C GLU A 260 28.67 19.29 -27.69
N PHE A 261 27.66 18.78 -28.39
CA PHE A 261 27.11 19.45 -29.56
C PHE A 261 26.40 20.74 -29.16
N TYR A 262 25.58 20.67 -28.11
CA TYR A 262 24.79 21.79 -27.62
C TYR A 262 25.66 22.96 -27.13
N MET A 263 26.77 22.67 -26.46
CA MET A 263 27.71 23.70 -25.98
C MET A 263 28.52 24.37 -27.08
N LYS A 264 28.62 23.75 -28.27
CA LYS A 264 29.28 24.33 -29.45
C LYS A 264 28.38 25.27 -30.25
N LEU A 265 27.08 25.32 -29.94
CA LEU A 265 26.16 26.22 -30.63
C LEU A 265 26.52 27.68 -30.31
N PRO A 266 26.58 28.56 -31.33
CA PRO A 266 26.83 29.96 -31.09
C PRO A 266 25.67 30.58 -30.30
N PRO A 267 25.95 31.59 -29.44
CA PRO A 267 24.90 32.32 -28.75
C PRO A 267 23.86 32.86 -29.72
N THR A 268 22.58 32.63 -29.43
CA THR A 268 21.52 33.05 -30.34
C THR A 268 21.44 34.59 -30.39
N PRO A 269 21.32 35.23 -31.58
CA PRO A 269 21.22 36.68 -31.68
C PRO A 269 20.00 37.24 -30.94
N ARG A 270 20.14 38.46 -30.41
CA ARG A 270 19.09 39.16 -29.64
C ARG A 270 17.79 39.39 -30.41
N TYR A 271 17.74 39.25 -31.73
CA TYR A 271 16.49 39.42 -32.50
C TYR A 271 15.78 38.10 -32.80
N GLU A 272 16.42 36.95 -32.57
CA GLU A 272 15.79 35.66 -32.87
C GLU A 272 14.92 35.19 -31.71
N ASN A 273 13.83 34.49 -32.07
CA ASN A 273 12.97 33.88 -31.09
C ASN A 273 13.50 32.49 -30.72
N THR A 274 13.59 32.22 -29.43
CA THR A 274 13.99 30.93 -28.84
C THR A 274 12.93 30.51 -27.85
N PHE A 275 12.87 29.21 -27.53
CA PHE A 275 11.96 28.73 -26.49
C PHE A 275 12.19 29.43 -25.16
N THR A 276 13.44 29.64 -24.75
CA THR A 276 13.79 30.36 -23.51
C THR A 276 13.22 31.78 -23.49
N ARG A 277 13.33 32.52 -24.61
CA ARG A 277 12.75 33.87 -24.70
C ARG A 277 11.22 33.82 -24.69
N SER A 278 10.62 32.90 -25.44
CA SER A 278 9.17 32.74 -25.47
C SER A 278 8.60 32.40 -24.08
N VAL A 279 9.28 31.52 -23.35
CA VAL A 279 8.96 31.18 -21.96
C VAL A 279 9.12 32.39 -21.03
N LYS A 280 10.21 33.16 -21.17
CA LYS A 280 10.40 34.41 -20.41
C LYS A 280 9.25 35.38 -20.64
N GLN A 281 8.84 35.57 -21.89
CA GLN A 281 7.74 36.47 -22.26
C GLN A 281 6.39 35.97 -21.76
N ALA A 282 6.15 34.65 -21.84
CA ALA A 282 4.91 34.04 -21.40
C ALA A 282 4.79 33.94 -19.86
N GLY A 283 5.91 33.86 -19.15
CA GLY A 283 5.96 33.64 -17.70
C GLY A 283 5.42 32.27 -17.25
N ARG A 284 5.26 31.32 -18.18
CA ARG A 284 4.64 30.00 -17.96
C ARG A 284 5.23 28.96 -18.91
N LEU A 285 4.84 27.70 -18.70
CA LEU A 285 5.15 26.59 -19.61
C LEU A 285 4.69 26.90 -21.04
N VAL A 286 5.54 26.56 -22.01
CA VAL A 286 5.26 26.69 -23.44
C VAL A 286 5.39 25.31 -24.08
N LEU A 287 4.34 24.86 -24.77
CA LEU A 287 4.33 23.60 -25.51
C LEU A 287 4.32 23.89 -27.01
N ALA A 288 5.22 23.23 -27.73
CA ALA A 288 5.22 23.16 -29.19
C ALA A 288 5.12 21.71 -29.62
N GLU A 289 3.98 21.31 -30.16
CA GLU A 289 3.77 19.95 -30.70
C GLU A 289 4.62 19.70 -31.96
N ASN A 290 4.84 20.75 -32.75
CA ASN A 290 5.74 20.75 -33.89
C ASN A 290 6.68 21.97 -33.83
N VAL A 291 7.95 21.73 -33.51
CA VAL A 291 8.98 22.76 -33.37
C VAL A 291 9.15 23.58 -34.65
N PHE A 292 9.07 22.96 -35.82
CA PHE A 292 9.27 23.63 -37.12
C PHE A 292 8.13 24.57 -37.53
N CYS A 293 6.94 24.38 -36.95
CA CYS A 293 5.76 25.21 -37.22
C CYS A 293 5.38 26.11 -36.02
N SER A 294 6.19 26.10 -34.96
CA SER A 294 5.88 26.78 -33.71
C SER A 294 6.20 28.29 -33.79
N PRO A 295 5.32 29.18 -33.30
CA PRO A 295 5.62 30.60 -33.21
C PRO A 295 6.66 30.93 -32.12
N TYR A 296 6.98 29.97 -31.25
CA TYR A 296 7.82 30.16 -30.07
C TYR A 296 9.33 30.04 -30.35
N ILE A 297 9.72 29.66 -31.57
CA ILE A 297 11.10 29.44 -31.98
C ILE A 297 11.27 29.85 -33.43
N SER A 298 12.40 30.45 -33.78
CA SER A 298 12.69 30.75 -35.19
C SER A 298 13.02 29.46 -35.95
N PRO A 299 12.64 29.34 -37.24
CA PRO A 299 12.98 28.16 -38.05
C PRO A 299 14.49 27.87 -38.11
N ARG A 300 15.32 28.92 -38.07
CA ARG A 300 16.78 28.78 -38.03
C ARG A 300 17.26 28.08 -36.76
N VAL A 301 16.77 28.51 -35.60
CA VAL A 301 17.12 27.91 -34.31
C VAL A 301 16.56 26.50 -34.21
N ALA A 302 15.32 26.29 -34.67
CA ALA A 302 14.69 24.96 -34.73
C ALA A 302 15.53 23.96 -35.53
N GLY A 303 16.14 24.39 -36.64
CA GLY A 303 16.99 23.54 -37.48
C GLY A 303 18.25 22.98 -36.80
N HIS A 304 18.64 23.49 -35.64
CA HIS A 304 19.76 22.94 -34.85
C HIS A 304 19.35 21.77 -33.95
N PHE A 305 18.06 21.52 -33.77
CA PHE A 305 17.54 20.50 -32.87
C PHE A 305 16.75 19.44 -33.65
N SER A 306 16.93 18.18 -33.29
CA SER A 306 16.19 17.06 -33.89
C SER A 306 14.78 16.86 -33.28
N ALA A 307 14.43 17.65 -32.27
CA ALA A 307 13.18 17.52 -31.53
C ALA A 307 11.97 17.86 -32.41
N ARG A 308 10.96 16.97 -32.42
CA ARG A 308 9.68 17.22 -33.11
C ARG A 308 8.73 18.02 -32.23
N SER A 309 8.66 17.70 -30.95
CA SER A 309 7.89 18.42 -29.95
C SER A 309 8.81 18.89 -28.83
N VAL A 310 8.47 20.01 -28.20
CA VAL A 310 9.21 20.60 -27.09
C VAL A 310 8.24 21.14 -26.06
N LEU A 311 8.48 20.78 -24.79
CA LEU A 311 7.91 21.43 -23.62
C LEU A 311 9.02 22.28 -22.97
N ALA A 312 8.82 23.58 -22.93
CA ALA A 312 9.76 24.51 -22.32
C ALA A 312 9.19 25.09 -21.01
N ALA A 313 9.97 24.99 -19.94
CA ALA A 313 9.59 25.36 -18.58
C ALA A 313 10.48 26.49 -18.04
N PRO A 314 9.90 27.54 -17.41
CA PRO A 314 10.70 28.62 -16.86
C PRO A 314 11.46 28.18 -15.60
N LEU A 315 12.72 28.58 -15.52
CA LEU A 315 13.55 28.44 -14.31
C LEU A 315 13.61 29.80 -13.61
N PHE A 316 13.09 29.85 -12.38
CA PHE A 316 13.10 31.06 -11.55
C PHE A 316 14.02 30.86 -10.35
N GLY A 317 14.89 31.84 -10.12
CA GLY A 317 15.71 31.93 -8.91
C GLY A 317 14.90 32.43 -7.72
N LYS A 318 15.05 31.76 -6.57
CA LYS A 318 14.55 32.25 -5.28
C LYS A 318 15.63 33.07 -4.56
N PRO A 319 15.25 34.08 -3.75
CA PRO A 319 13.89 34.43 -3.34
C PRO A 319 13.12 35.35 -4.33
N GLU A 320 13.80 36.05 -5.23
CA GLU A 320 13.24 37.17 -5.99
C GLU A 320 12.35 36.79 -7.19
N ASN A 321 12.17 35.49 -7.47
CA ASN A 321 11.50 34.98 -8.68
C ASN A 321 12.12 35.53 -9.99
N ARG A 322 13.43 35.82 -9.98
CA ARG A 322 14.14 36.30 -11.16
C ARG A 322 14.27 35.18 -12.19
N PHE A 323 13.99 35.46 -13.46
CA PHE A 323 14.08 34.47 -14.53
C PHE A 323 15.56 34.12 -14.81
N MET A 324 15.94 32.88 -14.56
CA MET A 324 17.33 32.41 -14.71
C MET A 324 17.56 31.72 -16.06
N GLY A 325 16.49 31.31 -16.74
CA GLY A 325 16.57 30.56 -17.99
C GLY A 325 15.39 29.60 -18.16
N ALA A 326 15.57 28.60 -19.00
CA ALA A 326 14.55 27.59 -19.27
C ALA A 326 15.15 26.19 -19.38
N LEU A 327 14.31 25.21 -19.01
CA LEU A 327 14.45 23.80 -19.33
C LEU A 327 13.54 23.45 -20.51
#